data_AF-S7MN36-F1
#
_entry.id   AF-S7MN36-F1
#
_cell.length_a   1.000
_cell.length_b   1.000
_cell.length_c   1.000
_cell.angle_alpha   90.00
_cell.angle_beta   90.00
_cell.angle_gamma   90.00
#
_symmetry.space_group_name_H-M   'P 1'
#
loop_
_entity.id
_entity.type
_entity.pdbx_description
1 polymer ?
#
loop_
_entity_poly.entity_id
_entity_poly.type
_entity_poly.pdbx_seq_one_letter_code
_entity_poly.pdbx_strand_id
1 'polypeptide(L)'
;MVNPTVFCDISIDSEPLDRISFELFVDKVPKIAENSRALSTGDKGFGYKGSAFPELFRDLCARVVKEGMDIVTAMECFGSRNGKTSKKITIADCGQL
;
A
#
# COMPACT_ATOMS: atom_id res chain seq x y z
N MET A 1 5.68 -16.04 -16.44
CA MET A 1 5.99 -14.66 -16.00
C MET A 1 5.98 -14.67 -14.48
N VAL A 2 6.85 -13.89 -13.83
CA VAL A 2 6.84 -13.75 -12.36
C VAL A 2 6.02 -12.50 -12.04
N ASN A 3 5.04 -12.63 -11.15
CA ASN A 3 4.25 -11.49 -10.70
C ASN A 3 5.14 -10.53 -9.89
N PRO A 4 5.17 -9.23 -10.21
CA PRO A 4 5.92 -8.27 -9.43
C PRO A 4 5.33 -8.18 -8.03
N THR A 5 6.21 -8.23 -7.03
CA THR A 5 5.85 -8.03 -5.63
C THR A 5 6.33 -6.65 -5.18
N VAL A 6 5.51 -5.94 -4.43
CA VAL A 6 5.74 -4.56 -4.02
C VAL A 6 5.41 -4.42 -2.55
N PHE A 7 6.21 -3.65 -1.82
CA PHE A 7 6.08 -3.48 -0.38
C PHE A 7 5.72 -2.03 -0.01
N CYS A 8 5.03 -1.87 1.11
CA CYS A 8 4.78 -0.58 1.75
C CYS A 8 5.09 -0.71 3.24
N ASP A 9 5.98 0.14 3.73
CA ASP A 9 6.27 0.32 5.16
C ASP A 9 5.28 1.33 5.72
N ILE A 10 4.51 0.91 6.72
CA ILE A 10 3.48 1.77 7.30
C ILE A 10 3.96 2.34 8.63
N SER A 11 3.70 3.63 8.82
CA SER A 11 3.90 4.33 10.09
C SER A 11 2.59 4.89 10.62
N ILE A 12 2.41 4.82 11.94
CA ILE A 12 1.27 5.39 12.66
C ILE A 12 1.80 6.44 13.63
N ASP A 13 1.29 7.67 13.56
CA ASP A 13 1.70 8.79 14.43
C ASP A 13 3.22 9.03 14.48
N SER A 14 3.92 8.73 13.37
CA SER A 14 5.37 8.79 13.18
C SER A 14 6.18 7.61 13.73
N GLU A 15 5.52 6.58 14.27
CA GLU A 15 6.17 5.32 14.66
C GLU A 15 6.06 4.30 13.51
N PRO A 16 7.15 3.64 13.09
CA PRO A 16 7.09 2.54 12.12
C PRO A 16 6.34 1.37 12.76
N LEU A 17 5.26 0.93 12.11
CA LEU A 17 4.47 -0.20 12.55
C LEU A 17 5.06 -1.49 11.99
N ASP A 18 4.88 -1.72 10.70
CA ASP A 18 5.36 -2.91 10.01
C ASP A 18 5.22 -2.79 8.48
N ARG A 19 5.73 -3.78 7.75
CA ARG A 19 5.74 -3.86 6.28
C ARG A 19 4.63 -4.74 5.75
N ILE A 20 3.91 -4.25 4.74
CA ILE A 20 2.92 -5.02 3.99
C ILE A 20 3.49 -5.36 2.62
N SER A 21 3.43 -6.64 2.21
CA SER A 21 3.84 -7.08 0.88
C SER A 21 2.62 -7.43 0.04
N PHE A 22 2.63 -6.96 -1.21
CA PHE A 22 1.53 -7.14 -2.15
C PHE A 22 2.02 -7.76 -3.44
N GLU A 23 1.27 -8.72 -3.97
CA GLU A 23 1.51 -9.32 -5.27
C GLU A 23 0.59 -8.68 -6.33
N LEU A 24 1.16 -8.32 -7.48
CA LEU A 24 0.46 -7.70 -8.59
C LEU A 24 0.14 -8.75 -9.67
N PHE A 25 -1.14 -8.93 -9.99
CA PHE A 25 -1.57 -9.84 -11.07
C PHE A 25 -1.45 -9.16 -12.43
N VAL A 26 -0.26 -9.25 -13.04
CA VAL A 26 -0.04 -8.74 -14.40
C VAL A 26 -0.89 -9.47 -15.44
N ASP A 27 -1.24 -10.73 -15.20
CA ASP A 27 -2.04 -11.54 -16.14
C ASP A 27 -3.49 -11.06 -16.27
N LYS A 28 -4.07 -10.54 -15.17
CA LYS A 28 -5.47 -10.05 -15.17
C LYS A 28 -5.56 -8.55 -15.44
N VAL A 29 -4.63 -7.78 -14.91
CA VAL A 29 -4.69 -6.32 -14.90
C VAL A 29 -3.32 -5.71 -15.22
N PRO A 30 -2.76 -5.94 -16.43
CA PRO A 30 -1.38 -5.58 -16.76
C PRO A 30 -1.10 -4.07 -16.62
N LYS A 31 -2.04 -3.23 -17.09
CA LYS A 31 -1.92 -1.77 -17.02
C LYS A 31 -1.95 -1.25 -15.57
N ILE A 32 -2.79 -1.84 -14.73
CA ILE A 32 -2.93 -1.40 -13.33
C ILE A 32 -1.73 -1.91 -12.53
N ALA A 33 -1.29 -3.14 -12.77
CA ALA A 33 -0.08 -3.70 -12.17
C ALA A 33 1.15 -2.83 -12.48
N GLU A 34 1.35 -2.43 -13.74
CA GLU A 34 2.48 -1.56 -14.10
C GLU A 34 2.37 -0.16 -13.48
N ASN A 35 1.16 0.44 -13.45
CA ASN A 35 0.96 1.72 -12.78
C ASN A 35 1.23 1.63 -11.27
N SER A 36 0.74 0.59 -10.61
CA SER A 36 0.93 0.37 -9.18
C SER A 36 2.40 0.13 -8.84
N ARG A 37 3.12 -0.63 -9.69
CA ARG A 37 4.57 -0.81 -9.61
C ARG A 37 5.30 0.53 -9.70
N ALA A 38 4.96 1.37 -10.67
CA ALA A 38 5.58 2.69 -10.87
C ALA A 38 5.31 3.64 -9.69
N LEU A 39 4.10 3.60 -9.11
CA LEU A 39 3.72 4.38 -7.93
C LEU A 39 4.41 3.90 -6.64
N SER A 40 4.60 2.59 -6.49
CA SER A 40 5.33 2.02 -5.36
C SER A 40 6.84 2.31 -5.43
N THR A 41 7.43 2.30 -6.62
CA THR A 41 8.85 2.64 -6.83
C THR A 41 9.12 4.14 -6.86
N GLY A 42 8.10 4.96 -7.16
CA GLY A 42 8.25 6.41 -7.28
C GLY A 42 9.02 6.86 -8.52
N ASP A 43 9.24 5.97 -9.50
CA ASP A 43 10.00 6.22 -10.73
C ASP A 43 9.50 7.43 -11.53
N LYS A 44 8.23 7.82 -11.35
CA LYS A 44 7.61 8.96 -12.04
C LYS A 44 7.67 10.28 -11.26
N GLY A 45 8.40 10.33 -10.14
CA GLY A 45 8.51 11.53 -9.29
C GLY A 45 7.31 11.76 -8.38
N PHE A 46 6.32 10.87 -8.41
CA PHE A 46 5.19 10.77 -7.49
C PHE A 46 4.99 9.31 -7.13
N GLY A 47 4.54 9.06 -5.90
CA GLY A 47 4.38 7.70 -5.41
C GLY A 47 3.66 7.69 -4.07
N TYR A 48 3.63 6.52 -3.45
CA TYR A 48 2.91 6.33 -2.19
C TYR A 48 3.69 6.82 -0.97
N LYS A 49 5.00 7.05 -1.09
CA LYS A 49 5.84 7.52 0.00
C LYS A 49 5.37 8.86 0.55
N GLY A 50 5.02 8.89 1.84
CA GLY A 50 4.47 10.06 2.52
C GLY A 50 2.94 10.26 2.35
N SER A 51 2.27 9.46 1.53
CA SER A 51 0.81 9.51 1.36
C SER A 51 0.08 8.93 2.57
N ALA A 52 -1.15 9.39 2.79
CA ALA A 52 -2.02 8.85 3.80
C ALA A 52 -2.64 7.53 3.33
N PHE A 53 -2.72 6.55 4.22
CA PHE A 53 -3.23 5.20 3.91
C PHE A 53 -4.66 5.14 3.32
N PRO A 54 -5.62 6.01 3.67
CA PRO A 54 -6.96 5.99 3.06
C PRO A 54 -6.97 6.23 1.55
N GLU A 55 -5.98 6.96 1.04
CA GLU A 55 -5.81 7.21 -0.39
C GLU A 55 -5.22 5.98 -1.08
N LEU A 56 -4.28 5.30 -0.42
CA LEU A 56 -3.63 4.08 -0.89
C LEU A 56 -4.65 2.96 -1.16
N PHE A 57 -5.57 2.69 -0.23
CA PHE A 57 -6.54 1.58 -0.34
C PHE A 57 -7.47 1.72 -1.55
N ARG A 58 -7.76 2.96 -1.97
CA ARG A 58 -8.68 3.24 -3.08
C ARG A 58 -8.13 2.82 -4.44
N ASP A 59 -6.81 2.89 -4.60
CA ASP A 59 -6.10 2.46 -5.80
C ASP A 59 -5.63 0.99 -5.73
N LEU A 60 -5.91 0.30 -4.62
CA LEU A 60 -5.32 -1.00 -4.28
C LEU A 60 -6.12 -2.23 -4.69
N CYS A 61 -7.35 -2.05 -5.19
CA CYS A 61 -8.28 -3.13 -5.58
C CYS A 61 -7.73 -4.12 -6.64
N ALA A 62 -6.55 -3.86 -7.21
CA ALA A 62 -5.88 -4.73 -8.19
C ALA A 62 -4.75 -5.61 -7.60
N ARG A 63 -4.48 -5.53 -6.30
CA ARG A 63 -3.39 -6.26 -5.63
C ARG A 63 -3.97 -7.29 -4.65
N VAL A 64 -3.26 -8.39 -4.41
CA VAL A 64 -3.53 -9.26 -3.25
C VAL A 64 -2.44 -9.05 -2.23
N VAL A 65 -2.85 -8.92 -0.97
CA VAL A 65 -1.92 -8.92 0.18
C VAL A 65 -1.31 -10.30 0.26
N LYS A 66 0.02 -10.37 0.08
CA LYS A 66 0.76 -11.62 0.20
C LYS A 66 1.12 -11.87 1.66
N GLU A 67 1.61 -10.83 2.35
CA GLU A 67 1.93 -10.83 3.79
C GLU A 67 1.52 -9.49 4.40
N GLY A 68 1.14 -9.50 5.69
CA GLY A 68 0.74 -8.29 6.42
C GLY A 68 -0.76 -8.00 6.38
N MET A 69 -1.62 -9.01 6.18
CA MET A 69 -3.08 -8.84 6.21
C MET A 69 -3.59 -8.45 7.61
N ASP A 70 -2.94 -8.97 8.65
CA ASP A 70 -3.17 -8.62 10.05
C ASP A 70 -2.95 -7.11 10.29
N ILE A 71 -1.96 -6.53 9.62
CA ILE A 71 -1.67 -5.10 9.66
C ILE A 71 -2.80 -4.31 8.98
N VAL A 72 -3.26 -4.75 7.80
CA VAL A 72 -4.39 -4.13 7.10
C VAL A 72 -5.64 -4.15 7.98
N THR A 73 -5.92 -5.29 8.62
CA THR A 73 -7.05 -5.43 9.55
C THR A 73 -6.88 -4.53 10.79
N ALA A 74 -5.68 -4.46 11.37
CA ALA A 74 -5.39 -3.56 12.48
C ALA A 74 -5.58 -2.08 12.07
N MET A 75 -5.27 -1.72 10.82
CA MET A 75 -5.50 -0.39 10.27
C MET A 75 -6.97 -0.08 10.05
N GLU A 76 -7.78 -1.04 9.61
CA GLU A 76 -9.23 -0.89 9.54
C GLU A 76 -9.83 -0.62 10.92
N CYS A 77 -9.30 -1.19 12.00
CA CYS A 77 -9.73 -0.86 13.37
C CYS A 77 -9.48 0.60 13.74
N PHE A 78 -8.50 1.27 13.12
CA PHE A 78 -8.26 2.71 13.32
C PHE A 78 -9.12 3.59 12.40
N GLY A 79 -9.87 3.00 11.47
CA GLY A 79 -10.81 3.69 10.59
C GLY A 79 -12.15 3.97 11.29
N SER A 80 -12.68 5.19 11.15
CA SER A 80 -14.05 5.53 11.55
C SER A 80 -15.03 5.33 10.40
N ARG A 81 -16.31 5.11 10.72
CA ARG A 81 -17.42 5.04 9.75
C ARG A 81 -17.54 6.30 8.87
N ASN A 82 -16.97 7.42 9.32
CA ASN A 82 -16.89 8.68 8.57
C ASN A 82 -15.63 8.83 7.70
N GLY A 83 -14.81 7.78 7.55
CA GLY A 83 -13.58 7.81 6.74
C GLY A 83 -12.41 8.57 7.38
N LYS A 84 -12.59 9.14 8.57
CA LYS A 84 -11.49 9.70 9.37
C LYS A 84 -10.80 8.59 10.15
N THR A 85 -9.48 8.47 10.01
CA THR A 85 -8.68 7.61 10.88
C THR A 85 -8.43 8.32 12.21
N SER A 86 -8.53 7.60 13.33
CA SER A 86 -8.22 8.16 14.66
C SER A 86 -6.74 8.47 14.86
N LYS A 87 -5.88 7.81 14.08
CA LYS A 87 -4.43 7.98 14.08
C LYS A 87 -3.95 8.35 12.68
N LYS A 88 -2.82 9.06 12.58
CA LYS A 88 -2.25 9.44 11.29
C LYS A 88 -1.47 8.25 10.73
N ILE A 89 -2.06 7.53 9.78
CA ILE A 89 -1.43 6.39 9.11
C ILE A 89 -0.81 6.88 7.79
N THR A 90 0.51 6.79 7.69
CA THR A 90 1.30 7.25 6.55
C THR A 90 2.24 6.17 6.07
N ILE A 91 2.60 6.21 4.80
CA ILE A 91 3.55 5.27 4.22
C ILE A 91 4.95 5.86 4.39
N ALA A 92 5.77 5.21 5.23
CA ALA A 92 7.14 5.65 5.51
C ALA A 92 8.05 5.43 4.30
N ASP A 93 7.91 4.27 3.69
CA ASP A 93 8.68 3.86 2.52
C ASP A 93 7.87 2.88 1.67
N CYS A 94 8.16 2.80 0.39
CA CYS A 94 7.55 1.84 -0.51
C CYS A 94 8.50 1.51 -1.65
N GLY A 95 8.35 0.31 -2.21
CA GLY A 95 9.21 -0.15 -3.29
C GLY A 95 8.78 -1.46 -3.90
N GLN A 96 9.61 -1.98 -4.79
CA GLN A 96 9.46 -3.31 -5.38
C GLN A 96 10.45 -4.27 -4.71
N LEU A 97 10.01 -5.51 -4.46
CA LEU A 97 10.86 -6.63 -4.08
C LEU A 97 11.46 -7.32 -5.31
#